data_AF-A0A9Q4BJ16-F1
#
_entry.id   AF-A0A9Q4BJ16-F1
#
_cell.length_a   1.000
_cell.length_b   1.000
_cell.length_c   1.000
_cell.angle_alpha   90.00
_cell.angle_beta   90.00
_cell.angle_gamma   90.00
#
_symmetry.space_group_name_H-M   'P 1'
#
loop_
_entity.id
_entity.type
_entity.pdbx_description
1 polymer ?
#
loop_
_entity_poly.entity_id
_entity_poly.type
_entity_poly.pdbx_seq_one_letter_code
_entity_poly.pdbx_strand_id
1 'polypeptide(L)'
;MFRIRFLAALLLTFILSQATFAGNGESAMVQNKIKQYFNNMSVKVKEASSAEEKRDIMNKSFEKFNEAMTRIINMRGIPSSDQKALNALKSSVTDKFNELNGLTGYTAVQDKDLNNFADYVKQDMEQADQWVTISVTTLLLVVILVLLLVR
;
A
#
# COMPACT_ATOMS: atom_id res chain seq x y z
N MET A 1 1.45 -4.38 -29.05
CA MET A 1 0.51 -3.25 -29.29
C MET A 1 -0.94 -3.53 -28.87
N PHE A 2 -1.45 -4.76 -29.02
CA PHE A 2 -2.83 -5.14 -28.63
C PHE A 2 -3.15 -4.98 -27.14
N ARG A 3 -2.19 -5.30 -26.24
CA ARG A 3 -2.40 -5.26 -24.78
C ARG A 3 -2.63 -3.85 -24.21
N ILE A 4 -1.93 -2.85 -24.74
CA ILE A 4 -2.05 -1.45 -24.30
C ILE A 4 -3.37 -0.84 -24.79
N ARG A 5 -3.79 -1.19 -26.02
CA ARG A 5 -5.08 -0.75 -26.58
C ARG A 5 -6.27 -1.39 -25.87
N PHE A 6 -6.13 -2.64 -25.42
CA PHE A 6 -7.15 -3.31 -24.61
C PHE A 6 -7.28 -2.69 -23.21
N LEU A 7 -6.17 -2.33 -22.57
CA LEU A 7 -6.15 -1.61 -21.29
C LEU A 7 -6.77 -0.20 -21.40
N ALA A 8 -6.48 0.52 -22.48
CA ALA A 8 -7.05 1.85 -22.72
C ALA A 8 -8.57 1.80 -22.99
N ALA A 9 -9.03 0.79 -23.74
CA ALA A 9 -10.46 0.58 -23.99
C ALA A 9 -11.21 0.16 -22.71
N LEU A 10 -10.58 -0.66 -21.85
CA LEU A 10 -11.12 -1.05 -20.55
C LEU A 10 -11.24 0.15 -19.59
N LEU A 11 -10.26 1.06 -19.61
CA LEU A 11 -10.30 2.31 -18.87
C LEU A 11 -11.43 3.23 -19.33
N LEU A 12 -11.71 3.29 -20.65
CA LEU A 12 -12.72 4.17 -21.21
C LEU A 12 -14.16 3.70 -20.90
N THR A 13 -14.41 2.39 -20.95
CA THR A 13 -15.73 1.83 -20.60
C THR A 13 -16.01 1.89 -19.10
N PHE A 14 -14.96 1.85 -18.27
CA PHE A 14 -15.06 1.94 -16.81
C PHE A 14 -15.43 3.34 -16.30
N ILE A 15 -14.97 4.39 -16.99
CA ILE A 15 -15.32 5.79 -16.66
C ILE A 15 -16.83 6.05 -16.85
N LEU A 16 -17.47 5.36 -17.79
CA LEU A 16 -18.90 5.51 -18.10
C LEU A 16 -19.82 4.73 -17.13
N SER A 17 -19.31 3.72 -16.40
CA SER A 17 -20.12 2.90 -15.49
C SER A 17 -20.22 3.44 -14.05
N GLN A 18 -19.63 4.59 -13.74
CA GLN A 18 -19.50 5.08 -12.36
C GLN A 18 -20.79 5.66 -11.73
N ALA A 19 -21.91 5.64 -12.46
CA ALA A 19 -23.17 6.24 -12.01
C ALA A 19 -24.01 5.37 -11.04
N THR A 20 -23.62 4.12 -10.77
CA THR A 20 -24.48 3.17 -10.01
C THR A 20 -23.82 2.43 -8.85
N PHE A 21 -22.58 2.75 -8.46
CA PHE A 21 -21.86 1.97 -7.43
C PHE A 21 -21.71 2.76 -6.13
N ALA A 22 -22.77 2.76 -5.33
CA ALA A 22 -22.72 3.09 -3.91
C ALA A 22 -22.69 1.77 -3.13
N GLY A 23 -21.50 1.23 -2.85
CA GLY A 23 -21.37 -0.04 -2.15
C GLY A 23 -20.13 -0.11 -1.26
N ASN A 24 -20.36 -0.26 0.05
CA ASN A 24 -19.33 -0.46 1.09
C ASN A 24 -18.36 -1.65 0.83
N GLY A 25 -18.67 -2.52 -0.13
CA GLY A 25 -17.86 -3.70 -0.48
C GLY A 25 -16.54 -3.40 -1.20
N GLU A 26 -16.42 -2.26 -1.87
CA GLU A 26 -15.18 -1.91 -2.57
C GLU A 26 -14.09 -1.51 -1.57
N SER A 27 -14.42 -0.69 -0.55
CA SER A 27 -13.48 -0.29 0.51
C SER A 27 -12.81 -1.49 1.20
N ALA A 28 -13.61 -2.53 1.49
CA ALA A 28 -13.11 -3.77 2.06
C ALA A 28 -12.09 -4.48 1.14
N MET A 29 -12.22 -4.39 -0.19
CA MET A 29 -11.27 -5.01 -1.12
C MET A 29 -9.89 -4.34 -1.06
N VAL A 30 -9.81 -3.00 -1.02
CA VAL A 30 -8.50 -2.33 -0.86
C VAL A 30 -7.87 -2.61 0.47
N GLN A 31 -8.65 -2.49 1.54
CA GLN A 31 -8.17 -2.78 2.88
C GLN A 31 -7.59 -4.20 2.92
N ASN A 32 -8.32 -5.19 2.38
CA ASN A 32 -7.83 -6.56 2.28
C ASN A 32 -6.54 -6.69 1.46
N LYS A 33 -6.37 -5.91 0.39
CA LYS A 33 -5.15 -5.97 -0.44
C LYS A 33 -3.94 -5.38 0.27
N ILE A 34 -4.11 -4.25 0.95
CA ILE A 34 -3.06 -3.65 1.78
C ILE A 34 -2.70 -4.61 2.93
N LYS A 35 -3.70 -5.16 3.64
CA LYS A 35 -3.49 -6.18 4.69
C LYS A 35 -2.72 -7.39 4.17
N GLN A 36 -3.10 -7.92 3.00
CA GLN A 36 -2.39 -9.01 2.34
C GLN A 36 -0.94 -8.65 2.02
N TYR A 37 -0.67 -7.44 1.53
CA TYR A 37 0.68 -7.00 1.20
C TYR A 37 1.62 -7.01 2.42
N PHE A 38 1.20 -6.40 3.52
CA PHE A 38 2.00 -6.34 4.74
C PHE A 38 2.05 -7.68 5.49
N ASN A 39 0.99 -8.50 5.40
CA ASN A 39 1.06 -9.88 5.88
C ASN A 39 2.11 -10.70 5.12
N ASN A 40 2.15 -10.61 3.80
CA ASN A 40 3.15 -11.31 2.98
C ASN A 40 4.57 -10.82 3.28
N MET A 41 4.75 -9.53 3.53
CA MET A 41 6.03 -8.98 4.00
C MET A 41 6.43 -9.60 5.34
N SER A 42 5.54 -9.61 6.35
CA SER A 42 5.84 -10.21 7.66
C SER A 42 6.21 -11.70 7.56
N VAL A 43 5.50 -12.47 6.73
CA VAL A 43 5.84 -13.87 6.45
C VAL A 43 7.26 -14.00 5.88
N LYS A 44 7.60 -13.24 4.85
CA LYS A 44 8.95 -13.27 4.24
C LYS A 44 10.05 -12.86 5.22
N VAL A 45 9.80 -11.87 6.08
CA VAL A 45 10.73 -11.47 7.14
C VAL A 45 10.97 -12.63 8.11
N LYS A 46 9.93 -13.37 8.47
CA LYS A 46 10.06 -14.52 9.38
C LYS A 46 10.80 -15.70 8.76
N GLU A 47 10.68 -15.88 7.45
CA GLU A 47 11.37 -16.92 6.68
C GLU A 47 12.84 -16.61 6.41
N ALA A 48 13.22 -15.32 6.38
CA ALA A 48 14.59 -14.88 6.14
C ALA A 48 15.56 -15.32 7.25
N SER A 49 16.78 -15.67 6.84
CA SER A 49 17.76 -16.33 7.71
C SER A 49 18.64 -15.36 8.49
N SER A 50 18.81 -14.12 8.01
CA SER A 50 19.68 -13.11 8.62
C SER A 50 18.94 -11.81 8.93
N ALA A 51 19.46 -11.03 9.88
CA ALA A 51 18.90 -9.72 10.20
C ALA A 51 19.01 -8.73 9.03
N GLU A 52 20.10 -8.81 8.26
CA GLU A 52 20.30 -8.00 7.06
C GLU A 52 19.22 -8.29 6.01
N GLU A 53 18.96 -9.56 5.72
CA GLU A 53 17.93 -9.99 4.77
C GLU A 53 16.52 -9.55 5.22
N LYS A 54 16.22 -9.67 6.52
CA LYS A 54 14.95 -9.21 7.11
C LYS A 54 14.74 -7.72 6.91
N ARG A 55 15.77 -6.92 7.19
CA ARG A 55 15.75 -5.47 7.03
C ARG A 55 15.59 -5.08 5.56
N ASP A 56 16.31 -5.74 4.66
CA ASP A 56 16.23 -5.52 3.22
C ASP A 56 14.82 -5.84 2.66
N ILE A 57 14.20 -6.94 3.09
CA ILE A 57 12.82 -7.28 2.72
C ILE A 57 11.85 -6.15 3.12
N MET A 58 11.95 -5.66 4.36
CA MET A 58 11.06 -4.59 4.83
C MET A 58 11.32 -3.27 4.09
N ASN A 59 12.59 -2.88 3.90
CA ASN A 59 12.95 -1.68 3.13
C ASN A 59 12.36 -1.71 1.73
N LYS A 60 12.61 -2.79 0.98
CA LYS A 60 12.07 -2.96 -0.38
C LYS A 60 10.55 -2.94 -0.40
N SER A 61 9.89 -3.50 0.62
CA SER A 61 8.44 -3.46 0.73
C SER A 61 7.92 -2.04 0.96
N PHE A 62 8.51 -1.27 1.88
CA PHE A 62 8.10 0.10 2.14
C PHE A 62 8.36 1.03 0.96
N GLU A 63 9.52 0.91 0.33
CA GLU A 63 9.87 1.68 -0.87
C GLU A 63 8.88 1.44 -2.01
N LYS A 64 8.62 0.17 -2.34
CA LYS A 64 7.65 -0.22 -3.37
C LYS A 64 6.25 0.31 -3.09
N PHE A 65 5.81 0.22 -1.84
CA PHE A 65 4.51 0.78 -1.44
C PHE A 65 4.48 2.30 -1.63
N ASN A 66 5.49 3.02 -1.13
CA ASN A 66 5.58 4.47 -1.23
C ASN A 66 5.69 4.97 -2.68
N GLU A 67 6.38 4.24 -3.55
CA GLU A 67 6.41 4.49 -4.99
C GLU A 67 5.03 4.33 -5.63
N ALA A 68 4.34 3.23 -5.33
CA ALA A 68 2.99 2.98 -5.82
C ALA A 68 2.04 4.11 -5.39
N MET A 69 2.08 4.49 -4.11
CA MET A 69 1.28 5.59 -3.58
C MET A 69 1.59 6.92 -4.26
N THR A 70 2.87 7.24 -4.47
CA THR A 70 3.29 8.46 -5.15
C THR A 70 2.75 8.51 -6.58
N ARG A 71 2.75 7.37 -7.29
CA ARG A 71 2.15 7.29 -8.63
C ARG A 71 0.66 7.58 -8.59
N ILE A 72 -0.09 7.01 -7.64
CA ILE A 72 -1.54 7.25 -7.50
C ILE A 72 -1.81 8.72 -7.23
N ILE A 73 -1.16 9.29 -6.20
CA ILE A 73 -1.39 10.67 -5.78
C ILE A 73 -1.17 11.65 -6.93
N ASN A 74 -0.20 11.37 -7.82
CA ASN A 74 0.14 12.22 -8.96
C ASN A 74 -0.71 11.94 -10.22
N MET A 75 -1.64 10.97 -10.21
CA MET A 75 -2.51 10.71 -11.35
C MET A 75 -3.55 11.82 -11.55
N ARG A 76 -3.71 12.23 -12.81
CA ARG A 76 -4.78 13.17 -13.20
C ARG A 76 -6.13 12.48 -12.95
N GLY A 77 -6.97 13.07 -12.11
CA GLY A 77 -8.31 12.56 -11.81
C GLY A 77 -8.49 12.02 -10.39
N ILE A 78 -7.45 12.01 -9.54
CA ILE A 78 -7.62 11.73 -8.11
C ILE A 78 -8.14 13.00 -7.41
N PRO A 79 -9.32 12.95 -6.76
CA PRO A 79 -9.85 14.08 -5.99
C PRO A 79 -8.90 14.53 -4.87
N SER A 80 -8.87 15.82 -4.56
CA SER A 80 -8.03 16.35 -3.47
C SER A 80 -8.38 15.74 -2.10
N SER A 81 -9.65 15.39 -1.87
CA SER A 81 -10.10 14.66 -0.68
C SER A 81 -9.43 13.30 -0.54
N ASP A 82 -9.31 12.58 -1.65
CA ASP A 82 -8.69 11.26 -1.69
C ASP A 82 -7.17 11.38 -1.55
N GLN A 83 -6.55 12.38 -2.19
CA GLN A 83 -5.12 12.65 -2.05
C GLN A 83 -4.73 12.83 -0.58
N LYS A 84 -5.57 13.47 0.25
CA LYS A 84 -5.29 13.61 1.69
C LYS A 84 -5.18 12.26 2.39
N ALA A 85 -6.14 11.35 2.16
CA ALA A 85 -6.13 10.02 2.78
C ALA A 85 -4.97 9.15 2.25
N LEU A 86 -4.68 9.23 0.94
CA LEU A 86 -3.54 8.54 0.34
C LEU A 86 -2.20 9.06 0.87
N ASN A 87 -2.06 10.38 1.04
CA ASN A 87 -0.85 10.98 1.63
C ASN A 87 -0.68 10.59 3.10
N ALA A 88 -1.77 10.52 3.86
CA ALA A 88 -1.72 10.03 5.24
C ALA A 88 -1.19 8.59 5.26
N LEU A 89 -1.76 7.70 4.45
CA LEU A 89 -1.34 6.30 4.38
C LEU A 89 0.13 6.16 3.96
N LYS A 90 0.54 6.90 2.93
CA LYS A 90 1.95 6.96 2.50
C LYS A 90 2.87 7.45 3.63
N SER A 91 2.45 8.47 4.37
CA SER A 91 3.23 9.02 5.49
C SER A 91 3.38 7.97 6.60
N SER A 92 2.31 7.26 6.95
CA SER A 92 2.36 6.17 7.94
C SER A 92 3.38 5.09 7.57
N VAL A 93 3.44 4.69 6.30
CA VAL A 93 4.43 3.69 5.82
C VAL A 93 5.84 4.29 5.78
N THR A 94 5.97 5.56 5.42
CA THR A 94 7.25 6.29 5.47
C THR A 94 7.79 6.36 6.90
N ASP A 95 6.92 6.57 7.89
CA ASP A 95 7.32 6.59 9.31
C ASP A 95 7.84 5.22 9.75
N LYS A 96 7.21 4.10 9.32
CA LYS A 96 7.73 2.75 9.58
C LYS A 96 9.08 2.50 8.91
N PHE A 97 9.28 3.00 7.69
CA PHE A 97 10.59 2.95 7.03
C PHE A 97 11.65 3.73 7.81
N ASN A 98 11.31 4.92 8.31
CA ASN A 98 12.23 5.72 9.10
C ASN A 98 12.53 5.06 10.45
N GLU A 99 11.52 4.51 11.13
CA GLU A 99 11.68 3.78 12.40
C GLU A 99 12.58 2.55 12.23
N LEU A 100 12.33 1.75 11.19
CA LEU A 100 13.16 0.59 10.87
C LEU A 100 14.64 0.99 10.81
N ASN A 101 14.95 2.06 10.09
CA ASN A 101 16.33 2.47 9.78
C ASN A 101 16.93 3.48 10.77
N GLY A 102 16.17 3.95 11.77
CA GLY A 102 16.61 5.00 12.69
C GLY A 102 16.85 6.35 12.01
N LEU A 103 16.02 6.69 11.03
CA LEU A 103 16.07 7.96 10.31
C LEU A 103 15.16 8.99 10.99
N THR A 104 15.29 10.27 10.60
CA THR A 104 14.40 11.37 11.04
C THR A 104 14.12 11.44 12.55
N GLY A 105 15.10 11.10 13.39
CA GLY A 105 14.98 11.15 14.85
C GLY A 105 14.49 9.86 15.52
N TYR A 106 14.23 8.79 14.77
CA TYR A 106 13.94 7.47 15.32
C TYR A 106 15.22 6.75 15.76
N THR A 107 15.10 5.91 16.79
CA THR A 107 16.11 4.88 17.08
C THR A 107 15.89 3.70 16.15
N ALA A 108 16.94 3.23 15.48
CA ALA A 108 16.82 2.08 14.59
C ALA A 108 16.33 0.83 15.32
N VAL A 109 15.38 0.13 14.73
CA VAL A 109 14.90 -1.16 15.22
C VAL A 109 16.10 -2.12 15.31
N GLN A 110 16.30 -2.73 16.47
CA GLN A 110 17.40 -3.67 16.66
C GLN A 110 17.16 -4.96 15.88
N ASP A 111 18.24 -5.59 15.44
CA ASP A 111 18.21 -6.80 14.61
C ASP A 111 17.42 -7.95 15.25
N LYS A 112 17.49 -8.08 16.59
CA LYS A 112 16.73 -9.08 17.35
C LYS A 112 15.21 -8.83 17.35
N ASP A 113 14.78 -7.59 17.09
CA ASP A 113 13.39 -7.16 17.17
C ASP A 113 12.71 -7.09 15.78
N LEU A 114 13.43 -7.39 14.69
CA LEU A 114 12.92 -7.24 13.31
C LEU A 114 11.66 -8.07 13.03
N ASN A 115 11.55 -9.28 13.61
CA ASN A 115 10.33 -10.09 13.48
C ASN A 115 9.13 -9.43 14.19
N ASN A 116 9.36 -8.90 15.39
CA ASN A 116 8.32 -8.24 16.18
C ASN A 116 7.90 -6.94 15.50
N PHE A 117 8.85 -6.20 14.93
CA PHE A 117 8.58 -5.00 14.16
C PHE A 117 7.74 -5.30 12.91
N ALA A 118 8.05 -6.37 12.17
CA ALA A 118 7.24 -6.78 11.03
C ALA A 118 5.80 -7.14 11.40
N ASP A 119 5.59 -7.78 12.56
CA ASP A 119 4.26 -8.05 13.11
C ASP A 119 3.54 -6.78 13.56
N TYR A 120 4.25 -5.86 14.20
CA TYR A 120 3.71 -4.55 14.57
C TYR A 120 3.22 -3.79 13.33
N VAL A 121 4.03 -3.72 12.27
CA VAL A 121 3.63 -3.05 11.02
C VAL A 121 2.42 -3.75 10.39
N LYS A 122 2.39 -5.08 10.35
CA LYS A 122 1.22 -5.83 9.89
C LYS A 122 -0.03 -5.44 10.68
N GLN A 123 0.04 -5.47 12.00
CA GLN A 123 -1.09 -5.17 12.89
C GLN A 123 -1.57 -3.72 12.74
N ASP A 124 -0.63 -2.77 12.65
CA ASP A 124 -0.93 -1.34 12.43
C ASP A 124 -1.71 -1.13 11.12
N MET A 125 -1.31 -1.84 10.06
CA MET A 125 -2.00 -1.81 8.76
C MET A 125 -3.32 -2.60 8.76
N GLU A 126 -3.49 -3.57 9.66
CA GLU A 126 -4.76 -4.30 9.86
C GLU A 126 -5.81 -3.47 10.61
N GLN A 127 -5.37 -2.63 11.55
CA GLN A 127 -6.22 -1.75 12.35
C GLN A 127 -6.54 -0.42 11.64
N ALA A 128 -6.01 -0.20 10.44
CA ALA A 128 -6.26 0.97 9.61
C ALA A 128 -7.69 1.06 9.02
N ASP A 129 -8.69 0.42 9.64
CA ASP A 129 -10.12 0.52 9.31
C ASP A 129 -10.65 1.97 9.36
N GLN A 130 -9.89 2.92 9.92
CA GLN A 130 -10.26 4.34 10.02
C GLN A 130 -9.92 5.20 8.78
N TRP A 131 -9.22 4.68 7.76
CA TRP A 131 -8.51 5.55 6.80
C TRP A 131 -9.26 5.83 5.50
N VAL A 132 -10.44 5.25 5.27
CA VAL A 132 -11.02 5.18 3.91
C VAL A 132 -12.41 5.82 3.83
N THR A 133 -12.43 7.16 3.79
CA THR A 133 -13.42 7.90 2.99
C THR A 133 -12.72 8.31 1.69
N ILE A 134 -12.44 7.32 0.82
CA ILE A 134 -11.77 7.50 -0.47
C ILE A 134 -12.77 7.10 -1.56
N SER A 135 -12.79 7.82 -2.69
CA SER A 135 -13.65 7.44 -3.82
C SER A 135 -13.32 6.05 -4.37
N VAL A 136 -14.34 5.38 -4.90
CA VAL A 136 -14.25 4.05 -5.51
C VAL A 136 -13.16 3.97 -6.59
N THR A 137 -13.05 5.00 -7.43
CA THR A 137 -12.07 5.04 -8.52
C THR A 137 -10.63 5.01 -7.99
N THR A 138 -10.34 5.84 -6.99
CA THR A 138 -9.03 5.87 -6.35
C THR A 138 -8.74 4.54 -5.67
N LEU A 139 -9.75 3.94 -5.06
CA LEU A 139 -9.66 2.69 -4.37
C LEU A 139 -9.25 1.54 -5.32
N LEU A 140 -9.86 1.45 -6.49
CA LEU A 140 -9.47 0.45 -7.50
C LEU A 140 -8.04 0.64 -8.02
N LEU A 141 -7.56 1.88 -8.15
CA LEU A 141 -6.17 2.15 -8.52
C LEU A 141 -5.18 1.64 -7.47
N VAL A 142 -5.51 1.80 -6.18
CA VAL A 142 -4.73 1.22 -5.08
C VAL A 142 -4.72 -0.31 -5.18
N VAL A 143 -5.88 -0.97 -5.40
CA VAL A 143 -5.94 -2.43 -5.61
C VAL A 143 -5.01 -2.88 -6.72
N ILE A 144 -5.12 -2.26 -7.90
CA ILE A 144 -4.36 -2.65 -9.09
C ILE A 144 -2.87 -2.55 -8.81
N LEU A 145 -2.42 -1.47 -8.16
CA LEU A 145 -1.01 -1.30 -7.86
C LEU A 145 -0.53 -2.29 -6.80
N VAL A 146 -1.28 -2.53 -5.71
CA VAL A 146 -0.91 -3.56 -4.73
C VAL A 146 -0.85 -4.94 -5.39
N LEU A 147 -1.74 -5.27 -6.33
CA LEU A 147 -1.65 -6.52 -7.11
C LEU A 147 -0.38 -6.59 -7.98
N LEU A 148 0.08 -5.46 -8.50
CA LEU A 148 1.35 -5.38 -9.23
C LEU A 148 2.57 -5.46 -8.30
N LEU A 149 2.44 -5.09 -7.02
CA LEU A 149 3.51 -5.24 -6.03
C LEU A 149 3.65 -6.67 -5.49
N VAL A 150 2.56 -7.45 -5.51
CA VAL A 150 2.51 -8.84 -5.06
C VAL A 150 2.94 -9.83 -6.16
N ARG A 151 2.92 -9.41 -7.43
CA ARG A 151 3.40 -10.21 -8.57
C ARG A 151 4.89 -10.04 -8.84
#